data_AF-W7XY27-F1
#
_entry.id   AF-W7XY27-F1
#
_cell.length_a   1.000
_cell.length_b   1.000
_cell.length_c   1.000
_cell.angle_alpha   90.00
_cell.angle_beta   90.00
_cell.angle_gamma   90.00
#
_symmetry.space_group_name_H-M   'P 1'
#
loop_
_entity.id
_entity.type
_entity.pdbx_description
1 polymer ?
#
loop_
_entity_poly.entity_id
_entity_poly.type
_entity_poly.pdbx_seq_one_letter_code
_entity_poly.pdbx_strand_id
1 'polypeptide(L)'
;MVNQYSNHMKVLKFGGTSVGSSESILKVKNIVESQQEQIIVVVSAVGGITDQLIKAANLAEKGEQECFDISSEVKEKHYKIISELFPLDQAQTIKYKVDQLFEEVSTIIKGVFLLKEVSTKSKAIIASFGERISSFIVSELIQGATLFESQHYIVTDNVFGKDSVDFETTETRLKNIQEELGNVAVFSGFIASNKNQEVTTLGRGGSDYTAAIIAATYDASILEIWTDVNGFMTADPRIISRAYCIDRLSYSEAMELSHFGAR
;
A
#
# COMPACT_ATOMS: atom_id res chain seq x y z
N MET A 1 -11.64 4.47 -37.56
CA MET A 1 -11.32 3.12 -37.07
C MET A 1 -11.18 3.23 -35.57
N VAL A 2 -12.20 2.83 -34.83
CA VAL A 2 -12.17 2.80 -33.35
C VAL A 2 -11.38 1.54 -32.99
N ASN A 3 -10.26 1.70 -32.30
CA ASN A 3 -9.37 0.61 -31.96
C ASN A 3 -10.09 -0.30 -30.97
N GLN A 4 -10.38 -1.54 -31.39
CA GLN A 4 -11.28 -2.48 -30.72
C GLN A 4 -10.50 -3.47 -29.84
N TYR A 5 -9.46 -2.98 -29.15
CA TYR A 5 -8.91 -3.67 -27.99
C TYR A 5 -9.57 -3.04 -26.77
N SER A 6 -10.67 -3.63 -26.28
CA SER A 6 -11.07 -3.40 -24.90
C SER A 6 -9.92 -3.94 -24.05
N ASN A 7 -9.02 -3.04 -23.65
CA ASN A 7 -7.89 -3.40 -22.83
C ASN A 7 -8.50 -3.78 -21.47
N HIS A 8 -8.71 -5.08 -21.23
CA HIS A 8 -9.29 -5.60 -20.00
C HIS A 8 -8.25 -5.46 -18.88
N MET A 9 -7.89 -4.23 -18.54
CA MET A 9 -7.01 -3.97 -17.40
C MET A 9 -7.77 -4.31 -16.12
N LYS A 10 -7.08 -4.96 -15.18
CA LYS A 10 -7.58 -5.13 -13.82
C LYS A 10 -6.71 -4.40 -12.82
N VAL A 11 -7.33 -3.94 -11.74
CA VAL A 11 -6.62 -3.45 -10.57
C VAL A 11 -6.84 -4.43 -9.42
N LEU A 12 -5.76 -4.97 -8.86
CA LEU A 12 -5.78 -5.90 -7.75
C LEU A 12 -5.13 -5.23 -6.54
N LYS A 13 -5.89 -5.01 -5.48
CA LYS A 13 -5.37 -4.47 -4.23
C LYS A 13 -5.16 -5.59 -3.22
N PHE A 14 -3.98 -5.65 -2.62
CA PHE A 14 -3.64 -6.57 -1.54
C PHE A 14 -3.50 -5.84 -0.19
N GLY A 15 -4.27 -6.31 0.80
CA GLY A 15 -4.23 -5.80 2.17
C GLY A 15 -2.97 -6.22 2.93
N GLY A 16 -2.75 -5.63 4.11
CA GLY A 16 -1.55 -5.90 4.91
C GLY A 16 -1.44 -7.34 5.41
N THR A 17 -2.56 -8.03 5.58
CA THR A 17 -2.58 -9.48 5.87
C THR A 17 -2.14 -10.30 4.66
N SER A 18 -2.59 -9.92 3.45
CA SER A 18 -2.20 -10.55 2.18
C SER A 18 -0.71 -10.40 1.87
N VAL A 19 -0.05 -9.37 2.39
CA VAL A 19 1.41 -9.20 2.32
C VAL A 19 2.10 -9.40 3.68
N GLY A 20 1.45 -10.06 4.64
CA GLY A 20 1.90 -10.13 6.03
C GLY A 20 3.05 -11.10 6.31
N SER A 21 3.33 -12.01 5.38
CA SER A 21 4.34 -13.06 5.48
C SER A 21 4.87 -13.45 4.09
N SER A 22 6.02 -14.12 4.04
CA SER A 22 6.58 -14.70 2.81
C SER A 22 5.58 -15.63 2.11
N GLU A 23 4.91 -16.52 2.83
CA GLU A 23 3.88 -17.42 2.28
C GLU A 23 2.73 -16.63 1.63
N SER A 24 2.26 -15.56 2.28
CA SER A 24 1.15 -14.76 1.75
C SER A 24 1.59 -13.97 0.51
N ILE A 25 2.81 -13.42 0.52
CA ILE A 25 3.39 -12.73 -0.64
C ILE A 25 3.60 -13.69 -1.82
N LEU A 26 3.97 -14.95 -1.58
CA LEU A 26 4.02 -15.98 -2.64
C LEU A 26 2.63 -16.26 -3.23
N LYS A 27 1.56 -16.24 -2.42
CA LYS A 27 0.19 -16.33 -2.94
C LYS A 27 -0.16 -15.13 -3.81
N VAL A 28 0.24 -13.91 -3.40
CA VAL A 28 0.08 -12.70 -4.22
C VAL A 28 0.78 -12.87 -5.57
N LYS A 29 2.04 -13.31 -5.57
CA LYS A 29 2.79 -13.61 -6.80
C LYS A 29 2.00 -14.55 -7.72
N ASN A 30 1.56 -15.69 -7.20
CA ASN A 30 0.84 -16.69 -7.98
C ASN A 30 -0.49 -16.15 -8.55
N ILE A 31 -1.22 -15.34 -7.78
CA ILE A 31 -2.47 -14.70 -8.24
C ILE A 31 -2.14 -13.78 -9.42
N VAL A 32 -1.15 -12.91 -9.28
CA VAL A 32 -0.76 -11.94 -10.32
C VAL A 32 -0.23 -12.63 -11.57
N GLU A 33 0.67 -13.60 -11.43
CA GLU A 33 1.27 -14.33 -12.58
C GLU A 33 0.28 -15.27 -13.28
N SER A 34 -0.85 -15.61 -12.65
CA SER A 34 -1.93 -16.38 -13.29
C SER A 34 -2.85 -15.55 -14.18
N GLN A 35 -2.76 -14.21 -14.13
CA GLN A 35 -3.59 -13.34 -14.95
C GLN A 35 -3.09 -13.30 -16.39
N GLN A 36 -4.02 -13.23 -17.34
CA GLN A 36 -3.71 -13.17 -18.79
C GLN A 36 -3.77 -11.75 -19.36
N GLU A 37 -4.34 -10.83 -18.60
CA GLU A 37 -4.54 -9.44 -18.99
C GLU A 37 -3.54 -8.51 -18.30
N GLN A 38 -3.54 -7.23 -18.68
CA GLN A 38 -2.68 -6.23 -18.04
C GLN A 38 -3.16 -5.98 -16.60
N ILE A 39 -2.25 -6.06 -15.63
CA ILE A 39 -2.58 -5.94 -14.21
C ILE A 39 -1.88 -4.75 -13.57
N ILE A 40 -2.64 -3.96 -12.82
CA ILE A 40 -2.10 -3.05 -11.83
C ILE A 40 -2.30 -3.66 -10.44
N VAL A 41 -1.22 -3.80 -9.69
CA VAL A 41 -1.18 -4.29 -8.32
C VAL A 41 -1.03 -3.11 -7.38
N VAL A 42 -1.89 -3.00 -6.36
CA VAL A 42 -1.73 -2.01 -5.28
C VAL A 42 -1.50 -2.75 -3.97
N VAL A 43 -0.43 -2.43 -3.26
CA VAL A 43 -0.08 -3.13 -2.01
C VAL A 43 -0.09 -2.20 -0.81
N SER A 44 -0.63 -2.70 0.30
CA SER A 44 -0.51 -2.05 1.61
C SER A 44 0.81 -2.46 2.27
N ALA A 45 1.18 -1.79 3.36
CA ALA A 45 2.31 -2.23 4.18
C ALA A 45 2.11 -3.66 4.69
N VAL A 46 3.22 -4.36 4.97
CA VAL A 46 3.20 -5.65 5.69
C VAL A 46 2.39 -5.51 6.99
N GLY A 47 1.55 -6.51 7.31
CA GLY A 47 0.59 -6.43 8.41
C GLY A 47 1.18 -5.89 9.72
N GLY A 48 0.55 -4.84 10.25
CA GLY A 48 0.94 -4.16 11.50
C GLY A 48 2.08 -3.14 11.37
N ILE A 49 2.79 -3.08 10.24
CA ILE A 49 3.98 -2.22 10.11
C ILE A 49 3.63 -0.73 10.19
N THR A 50 2.56 -0.26 9.53
CA THR A 50 2.16 1.15 9.58
C THR A 50 1.85 1.58 11.02
N ASP A 51 1.13 0.76 11.78
CA ASP A 51 0.84 1.04 13.19
C ASP A 51 2.11 1.00 14.05
N GLN A 52 3.05 0.09 13.78
CA GLN A 52 4.35 0.05 14.47
C GLN A 52 5.20 1.29 14.18
N LEU A 53 5.27 1.75 12.93
CA LEU A 53 6.00 2.95 12.54
C LEU A 53 5.40 4.21 13.18
N ILE A 54 4.07 4.32 13.21
CA ILE A 54 3.37 5.40 13.92
C ILE A 54 3.64 5.33 15.43
N LYS A 55 3.64 4.13 16.01
CA LYS A 55 3.98 3.93 17.43
C LYS A 55 5.43 4.37 17.71
N ALA A 56 6.39 3.99 16.88
CA ALA A 56 7.78 4.41 17.02
C ALA A 56 7.91 5.95 16.97
N ALA A 57 7.21 6.62 16.06
CA ALA A 57 7.19 8.08 15.99
C ALA A 57 6.64 8.73 17.27
N ASN A 58 5.54 8.20 17.82
CA ASN A 58 4.93 8.72 19.05
C ASN A 58 5.78 8.46 20.30
N LEU A 59 6.55 7.37 20.35
CA LEU A 59 7.50 7.10 21.43
C LEU A 59 8.72 8.03 21.31
N ALA A 60 9.22 8.23 20.09
CA ALA A 60 10.29 9.17 19.82
C ALA A 60 9.91 10.59 20.25
N GLU A 61 8.67 11.04 19.97
CA GLU A 61 8.16 12.34 20.42
C GLU A 61 8.26 12.51 21.93
N LYS A 62 8.09 11.43 22.70
CA LYS A 62 8.21 11.43 24.16
C LYS A 62 9.65 11.28 24.67
N GLY A 63 10.62 11.06 23.78
CA GLY A 63 12.00 10.75 24.13
C GLY A 63 12.19 9.35 24.74
N GLU A 64 11.28 8.42 24.42
CA GLU A 64 11.30 7.03 24.88
C GLU A 64 12.19 6.19 23.96
N GLN A 65 13.20 5.50 24.51
CA GLN A 65 14.19 4.75 23.71
C GLN A 65 13.59 3.55 22.98
N GLU A 66 12.45 3.03 23.45
CA GLU A 66 11.74 1.92 22.81
C GLU A 66 11.36 2.19 21.35
N CYS A 67 11.38 3.45 20.88
CA CYS A 67 11.17 3.76 19.46
C CYS A 67 12.21 3.09 18.54
N PHE A 68 13.45 2.93 19.00
CA PHE A 68 14.53 2.31 18.23
C PHE A 68 14.40 0.79 18.22
N ASP A 69 13.89 0.20 19.30
CA ASP A 69 13.59 -1.24 19.37
C ASP A 69 12.50 -1.60 18.37
N ILE A 70 11.39 -0.83 18.34
CA ILE A 70 10.32 -1.04 17.35
C ILE A 70 10.86 -0.90 15.93
N SER A 71 11.69 0.12 15.66
CA SER A 71 12.27 0.32 14.33
C SER A 71 13.13 -0.88 13.91
N SER A 72 13.87 -1.46 14.85
CA SER A 72 14.69 -2.65 14.63
C SER A 72 13.83 -3.90 14.39
N GLU A 73 12.76 -4.10 15.17
CA GLU A 73 11.80 -5.21 14.98
C GLU A 73 11.13 -5.15 13.60
N VAL A 74 10.71 -3.95 13.17
CA VAL A 74 10.14 -3.73 11.84
C VAL A 74 11.16 -4.12 10.76
N LYS A 75 12.42 -3.73 10.92
CA LYS A 75 13.50 -4.10 9.99
C LYS A 75 13.73 -5.60 9.93
N GLU A 76 13.86 -6.26 11.07
CA GLU A 76 14.06 -7.71 11.16
C GLU A 76 12.90 -8.51 10.52
N LYS A 77 11.66 -8.04 10.68
CA LYS A 77 10.50 -8.65 10.03
C LYS A 77 10.62 -8.63 8.51
N HIS A 78 11.02 -7.51 7.91
CA HIS A 78 11.22 -7.41 6.46
C HIS A 78 12.42 -8.24 6.01
N TYR A 79 13.51 -8.24 6.76
CA TYR A 79 14.67 -9.09 6.48
C TYR A 79 14.33 -10.57 6.45
N LYS A 80 13.52 -11.04 7.40
CA LYS A 80 13.02 -12.41 7.43
C LYS A 80 12.24 -12.72 6.16
N ILE A 81 11.27 -11.87 5.80
CA ILE A 81 10.47 -12.01 4.58
C ILE A 81 11.37 -12.09 3.34
N ILE A 82 12.34 -11.19 3.19
CA ILE A 82 13.25 -11.18 2.02
C ILE A 82 14.09 -12.47 1.97
N SER A 83 14.59 -12.93 3.13
CA SER A 83 15.41 -14.16 3.19
C SER A 83 14.63 -15.42 2.82
N GLU A 84 13.33 -15.43 3.08
CA GLU A 84 12.44 -16.55 2.79
C GLU A 84 11.93 -16.52 1.34
N LEU A 85 11.84 -15.34 0.72
CA LEU A 85 11.31 -15.16 -0.63
C LEU A 85 12.35 -15.31 -1.74
N PHE A 86 13.61 -14.94 -1.47
CA PHE A 86 14.63 -14.79 -2.51
C PHE A 86 15.86 -15.68 -2.26
N PRO A 87 16.50 -16.18 -3.34
CA PRO A 87 17.84 -16.75 -3.25
C PRO A 87 18.85 -15.78 -2.62
N LEU A 88 19.93 -16.32 -2.02
CA LEU A 88 20.84 -15.55 -1.16
C LEU A 88 21.43 -14.30 -1.84
N ASP A 89 21.84 -14.41 -3.10
CA ASP A 89 22.43 -13.33 -3.91
C ASP A 89 21.41 -12.21 -4.20
N GLN A 90 20.20 -12.57 -4.60
CA GLN A 90 19.10 -11.62 -4.82
C GLN A 90 18.66 -10.98 -3.51
N ALA A 91 18.53 -11.79 -2.45
CA ALA A 91 18.16 -11.32 -1.12
C ALA A 91 19.12 -10.26 -0.58
N GLN A 92 20.43 -10.39 -0.83
CA GLN A 92 21.43 -9.40 -0.44
C GLN A 92 21.22 -8.06 -1.16
N THR A 93 20.98 -8.10 -2.48
CA THR A 93 20.73 -6.89 -3.29
C THR A 93 19.46 -6.18 -2.82
N ILE A 94 18.38 -6.92 -2.60
CA ILE A 94 17.10 -6.38 -2.14
C ILE A 94 17.24 -5.81 -0.72
N LYS A 95 17.93 -6.52 0.19
CA LYS A 95 18.21 -6.02 1.55
C LYS A 95 19.01 -4.72 1.54
N TYR A 96 19.99 -4.58 0.64
CA TYR A 96 20.75 -3.34 0.50
C TYR A 96 19.85 -2.16 0.15
N LYS A 97 18.89 -2.34 -0.78
CA LYS A 97 17.93 -1.28 -1.10
C LYS A 97 16.97 -0.97 0.04
N VAL A 98 16.51 -2.02 0.74
CA VAL A 98 15.65 -1.89 1.93
C VAL A 98 16.39 -1.20 3.08
N ASP A 99 17.70 -1.40 3.21
CA ASP A 99 18.52 -0.70 4.20
C ASP A 99 18.57 0.80 4.01
N GLN A 100 18.65 1.26 2.75
CA GLN A 100 18.60 2.69 2.44
C GLN A 100 17.27 3.30 2.92
N LEU A 101 16.15 2.60 2.69
CA LEU A 101 14.84 3.03 3.18
C LEU A 101 14.78 3.04 4.73
N PHE A 102 15.37 2.03 5.37
CA PHE A 102 15.43 2.00 6.83
C PHE A 102 16.34 3.07 7.43
N GLU A 103 17.42 3.44 6.74
CA GLU A 103 18.31 4.52 7.16
C GLU A 103 17.59 5.88 7.08
N GLU A 104 16.82 6.12 6.02
CA GLU A 104 15.98 7.32 5.89
C GLU A 104 14.99 7.43 7.06
N VAL A 105 14.17 6.39 7.30
CA VAL A 105 13.16 6.45 8.37
C VAL A 105 13.80 6.54 9.76
N SER A 106 14.91 5.84 9.99
CA SER A 106 15.64 5.87 11.27
C SER A 106 16.21 7.26 11.55
N THR A 107 16.68 7.95 10.51
CA THR A 107 17.17 9.33 10.61
C THR A 107 16.05 10.28 11.05
N ILE A 108 14.85 10.13 10.49
CA ILE A 108 13.69 10.94 10.86
C ILE A 108 13.24 10.63 12.29
N ILE A 109 13.13 9.35 12.66
CA ILE A 109 12.77 8.92 14.02
C ILE A 109 13.79 9.46 15.04
N LYS A 110 15.08 9.42 14.73
CA LYS A 110 16.13 10.00 15.57
C LYS A 110 15.99 11.52 15.71
N GLY A 111 15.68 12.22 14.62
CA GLY A 111 15.39 13.66 14.66
C GLY A 111 14.23 13.98 15.60
N VAL A 112 13.12 13.24 15.47
CA VAL A 112 11.97 13.34 16.36
C VAL A 112 12.36 13.07 17.82
N PHE A 113 13.15 12.03 18.08
CA PHE A 113 13.61 11.66 19.42
C PHE A 113 14.44 12.78 20.09
N LEU A 114 15.33 13.41 19.33
CA LEU A 114 16.19 14.47 19.84
C LEU A 114 15.43 15.77 20.10
N LEU A 115 14.48 16.10 19.23
CA LEU A 115 13.69 17.33 19.31
C LEU A 115 12.47 17.20 20.23
N LYS A 116 11.99 15.98 20.48
CA LYS A 116 10.74 15.68 21.20
C LYS A 116 9.52 16.33 20.58
N GLU A 117 9.52 16.40 19.25
CA GLU A 117 8.45 16.97 18.45
C GLU A 117 8.33 16.20 17.15
N VAL A 118 7.11 15.94 16.71
CA VAL A 118 6.84 15.31 15.43
C VAL A 118 5.72 16.05 14.70
N SER A 119 6.10 16.70 13.60
CA SER A 119 5.14 17.35 12.71
C SER A 119 4.24 16.33 12.00
N THR A 120 3.06 16.76 11.55
CA THR A 120 2.17 15.90 10.75
C THR A 120 2.83 15.40 9.46
N LYS A 121 3.68 16.25 8.85
CA LYS A 121 4.52 15.87 7.69
C LYS A 121 5.46 14.73 8.04
N SER A 122 6.17 14.82 9.17
CA SER A 122 7.05 13.75 9.65
C SER A 122 6.28 12.46 9.92
N LYS A 123 5.07 12.52 10.50
CA LYS A 123 4.21 11.33 10.70
C LYS A 123 3.83 10.68 9.37
N ALA A 124 3.45 11.47 8.37
CA ALA A 124 3.10 10.97 7.04
C ALA A 124 4.29 10.30 6.34
N ILE A 125 5.48 10.91 6.41
CA ILE A 125 6.71 10.33 5.87
C ILE A 125 7.05 9.02 6.59
N ILE A 126 7.02 8.98 7.93
CA ILE A 126 7.31 7.76 8.70
C ILE A 126 6.31 6.65 8.35
N ALA A 127 5.02 6.96 8.29
CA ALA A 127 3.99 5.98 7.97
C ALA A 127 4.13 5.42 6.53
N SER A 128 4.57 6.24 5.57
CA SER A 128 4.70 5.83 4.17
C SER A 128 5.75 4.73 3.93
N PHE A 129 6.74 4.59 4.82
CA PHE A 129 7.77 3.56 4.66
C PHE A 129 7.21 2.14 4.67
N GLY A 130 6.07 1.90 5.33
CA GLY A 130 5.42 0.60 5.30
C GLY A 130 5.10 0.16 3.87
N GLU A 131 4.37 1.00 3.13
CA GLU A 131 4.00 0.73 1.74
C GLU A 131 5.21 0.79 0.81
N ARG A 132 6.13 1.78 0.96
CA ARG A 132 7.35 1.88 0.12
C ARG A 132 8.19 0.60 0.14
N ILE A 133 8.39 0.02 1.33
CA ILE A 133 9.19 -1.20 1.48
C ILE A 133 8.41 -2.41 0.93
N SER A 134 7.12 -2.54 1.27
CA SER A 134 6.32 -3.67 0.81
C SER A 134 6.15 -3.71 -0.70
N SER A 135 5.92 -2.56 -1.36
CA SER A 135 5.75 -2.48 -2.80
C SER A 135 7.03 -2.79 -3.55
N PHE A 136 8.17 -2.35 -3.01
CA PHE A 136 9.47 -2.72 -3.54
C PHE A 136 9.72 -4.24 -3.45
N ILE A 137 9.49 -4.86 -2.29
CA ILE A 137 9.67 -6.32 -2.15
C ILE A 137 8.76 -7.09 -3.11
N VAL A 138 7.50 -6.66 -3.27
CA VAL A 138 6.54 -7.32 -4.17
C VAL A 138 6.94 -7.13 -5.63
N SER A 139 7.40 -5.94 -6.04
CA SER A 139 7.83 -5.69 -7.42
C SER A 139 9.07 -6.50 -7.79
N GLU A 140 10.02 -6.70 -6.87
CA GLU A 140 11.21 -7.53 -7.12
C GLU A 140 10.87 -9.02 -7.23
N LEU A 141 9.78 -9.47 -6.61
CA LEU A 141 9.39 -10.88 -6.61
C LEU A 141 8.63 -11.31 -7.88
N ILE A 142 7.82 -10.41 -8.42
CA ILE A 142 6.94 -10.68 -9.56
C ILE A 142 7.69 -10.41 -10.86
N GLN A 143 7.76 -11.41 -11.73
CA GLN A 143 8.54 -11.27 -12.96
C GLN A 143 7.92 -10.23 -13.89
N GLY A 144 8.75 -9.29 -14.37
CA GLY A 144 8.31 -8.24 -15.31
C GLY A 144 7.46 -7.14 -14.66
N ALA A 145 7.36 -7.12 -13.33
CA ALA A 145 6.69 -6.04 -12.62
C ALA A 145 7.56 -4.77 -12.61
N THR A 146 6.91 -3.62 -12.80
CA THR A 146 7.53 -2.30 -12.65
C THR A 146 6.91 -1.58 -11.46
N LEU A 147 7.75 -1.03 -10.57
CA LEU A 147 7.31 -0.28 -9.40
C LEU A 147 7.01 1.18 -9.76
N PHE A 148 5.82 1.64 -9.36
CA PHE A 148 5.36 3.01 -9.45
C PHE A 148 5.05 3.52 -8.04
N GLU A 149 5.86 4.45 -7.56
CA GLU A 149 5.66 5.04 -6.23
C GLU A 149 4.51 6.06 -6.27
N SER A 150 3.38 5.76 -5.61
CA SER A 150 2.14 6.54 -5.72
C SER A 150 2.27 8.01 -5.34
N GLN A 151 3.23 8.38 -4.47
CA GLN A 151 3.46 9.79 -4.15
C GLN A 151 3.84 10.66 -5.37
N HIS A 152 4.34 10.07 -6.45
CA HIS A 152 4.63 10.82 -7.67
C HIS A 152 3.38 11.11 -8.50
N TYR A 153 2.33 10.31 -8.34
CA TYR A 153 1.16 10.32 -9.23
C TYR A 153 -0.11 10.81 -8.54
N ILE A 154 -0.35 10.41 -7.30
CA ILE A 154 -1.53 10.80 -6.52
C ILE A 154 -1.24 12.09 -5.77
N VAL A 155 -2.02 13.13 -6.06
CA VAL A 155 -1.84 14.48 -5.54
C VAL A 155 -3.02 14.86 -4.65
N THR A 156 -2.71 15.55 -3.56
CA THR A 156 -3.67 16.13 -2.61
C THR A 156 -3.53 17.65 -2.56
N ASP A 157 -4.61 18.33 -2.19
CA ASP A 157 -4.72 19.79 -2.22
C ASP A 157 -3.87 20.50 -1.15
N ASN A 158 -3.74 19.91 0.05
CA ASN A 158 -2.81 20.19 1.16
C ASN A 158 -3.27 19.51 2.48
N VAL A 159 -4.48 18.95 2.53
CA VAL A 159 -5.06 18.39 3.78
C VAL A 159 -4.84 16.87 3.84
N PHE A 160 -4.37 16.37 4.99
CA PHE A 160 -4.32 14.94 5.27
C PHE A 160 -5.74 14.36 5.29
N GLY A 161 -5.99 13.24 4.59
CA GLY A 161 -7.32 12.61 4.54
C GLY A 161 -7.73 12.21 3.12
N LYS A 162 -8.89 11.56 2.99
CA LYS A 162 -9.40 11.08 1.69
C LYS A 162 -10.05 12.18 0.85
N ASP A 163 -10.59 13.21 1.49
CA ASP A 163 -11.40 14.26 0.86
C ASP A 163 -10.57 15.36 0.17
N SER A 164 -9.26 15.16 0.06
CA SER A 164 -8.30 16.16 -0.40
C SER A 164 -7.65 15.84 -1.75
N VAL A 165 -8.03 14.76 -2.43
CA VAL A 165 -7.39 14.34 -3.69
C VAL A 165 -7.68 15.36 -4.80
N ASP A 166 -6.62 15.86 -5.42
CA ASP A 166 -6.66 16.67 -6.65
C ASP A 166 -6.77 15.70 -7.84
N PHE A 167 -8.00 15.36 -8.20
CA PHE A 167 -8.28 14.37 -9.26
C PHE A 167 -7.77 14.82 -10.62
N GLU A 168 -7.90 16.10 -10.97
CA GLU A 168 -7.44 16.61 -12.27
C GLU A 168 -5.93 16.40 -12.45
N THR A 169 -5.14 16.77 -11.43
CA THR A 169 -3.69 16.57 -11.45
C THR A 169 -3.33 15.09 -11.40
N THR A 170 -4.02 14.33 -10.55
CA THR A 170 -3.76 12.88 -10.36
C THR A 170 -4.01 12.10 -11.64
N GLU A 171 -5.16 12.29 -12.27
CA GLU A 171 -5.50 11.63 -13.52
C GLU A 171 -4.53 12.01 -14.63
N THR A 172 -4.15 13.28 -14.72
CA THR A 172 -3.18 13.74 -15.73
C THR A 172 -1.84 13.02 -15.56
N ARG A 173 -1.32 12.93 -14.33
CA ARG A 173 -0.04 12.26 -14.04
C ARG A 173 -0.08 10.76 -14.32
N LEU A 174 -1.17 10.10 -13.94
CA LEU A 174 -1.39 8.68 -14.21
C LEU A 174 -1.52 8.41 -15.72
N LYS A 175 -2.32 9.18 -16.44
CA LYS A 175 -2.48 9.03 -17.91
C LYS A 175 -1.15 9.23 -18.64
N ASN A 176 -0.28 10.10 -18.17
CA ASN A 176 1.04 10.34 -18.77
C ASN A 176 1.98 9.12 -18.70
N ILE A 177 1.82 8.24 -17.71
CA ILE A 177 2.65 7.02 -17.56
C ILE A 177 1.95 5.75 -18.09
N GLN A 178 0.80 5.87 -18.75
CA GLN A 178 0.00 4.71 -19.15
C GLN A 178 0.77 3.70 -20.02
N GLU A 179 1.60 4.20 -20.94
CA GLU A 179 2.44 3.38 -21.82
C GLU A 179 3.62 2.72 -21.07
N GLU A 180 3.99 3.25 -19.90
CA GLU A 180 5.11 2.74 -19.07
C GLU A 180 4.66 1.60 -18.15
N LEU A 181 3.36 1.43 -17.91
CA LEU A 181 2.81 0.45 -16.96
C LEU A 181 3.24 -1.00 -17.27
N GLY A 182 3.58 -1.30 -18.53
CA GLY A 182 3.94 -2.64 -18.95
C GLY A 182 2.81 -3.65 -18.71
N ASN A 183 3.15 -4.94 -18.59
CA ASN A 183 2.14 -5.97 -18.34
C ASN A 183 1.70 -6.02 -16.86
N VAL A 184 2.64 -5.74 -15.95
CA VAL A 184 2.39 -5.73 -14.50
C VAL A 184 2.98 -4.44 -13.90
N ALA A 185 2.12 -3.57 -13.39
CA ALA A 185 2.53 -2.39 -12.65
C ALA A 185 2.24 -2.59 -11.15
N VAL A 186 3.19 -2.27 -10.28
CA VAL A 186 3.01 -2.34 -8.82
C VAL A 186 3.01 -0.92 -8.26
N PHE A 187 1.97 -0.54 -7.54
CA PHE A 187 1.85 0.74 -6.86
C PHE A 187 1.88 0.57 -5.35
N SER A 188 2.56 1.49 -4.67
CA SER A 188 2.42 1.66 -3.22
C SER A 188 1.02 2.19 -2.90
N GLY A 189 0.23 1.49 -2.08
CA GLY A 189 -1.05 2.02 -1.60
C GLY A 189 -0.85 3.18 -0.62
N PHE A 190 -1.93 3.84 -0.18
CA PHE A 190 -1.98 4.75 0.98
C PHE A 190 -1.22 6.09 0.86
N ILE A 191 -0.11 6.13 0.13
CA ILE A 191 0.80 7.27 0.02
C ILE A 191 0.33 8.18 -1.13
N ALA A 192 0.42 9.49 -0.90
CA ALA A 192 0.25 10.53 -1.91
C ALA A 192 1.26 11.67 -1.68
N SER A 193 1.24 12.70 -2.52
CA SER A 193 1.94 13.97 -2.26
C SER A 193 1.00 15.17 -2.30
N ASN A 194 1.39 16.30 -1.69
CA ASN A 194 0.71 17.57 -1.92
C ASN A 194 1.28 18.29 -3.15
N LYS A 195 0.75 19.48 -3.47
CA LYS A 195 1.21 20.31 -4.60
C LYS A 195 2.68 20.74 -4.50
N ASN A 196 3.25 20.74 -3.28
CA ASN A 196 4.66 21.01 -3.02
C ASN A 196 5.55 19.75 -3.09
N GLN A 197 5.01 18.61 -3.55
CA GLN A 197 5.68 17.31 -3.62
C GLN A 197 6.07 16.74 -2.24
N GLU A 198 5.43 17.21 -1.17
CA GLU A 198 5.63 16.67 0.17
C GLU A 198 4.76 15.44 0.36
N VAL A 199 5.34 14.36 0.91
CA VAL A 199 4.61 13.11 1.18
C VAL A 199 3.46 13.37 2.15
N THR A 200 2.29 12.88 1.78
CA THR A 200 1.08 12.81 2.60
C THR A 200 0.53 11.38 2.58
N THR A 201 -0.60 11.18 3.25
CA THR A 201 -1.30 9.89 3.25
C THR A 201 -2.80 10.09 3.05
N LEU A 202 -3.44 9.09 2.46
CA LEU A 202 -4.89 9.06 2.21
C LEU A 202 -5.69 8.57 3.44
N GLY A 203 -5.06 8.50 4.62
CA GLY A 203 -5.70 8.03 5.84
C GLY A 203 -6.02 6.52 5.85
N ARG A 204 -6.78 6.08 6.87
CA ARG A 204 -7.10 4.65 7.05
C ARG A 204 -7.92 4.10 5.88
N GLY A 205 -7.52 2.94 5.35
CA GLY A 205 -8.08 2.39 4.11
C GLY A 205 -7.61 3.13 2.85
N GLY A 206 -6.51 3.89 2.95
CA GLY A 206 -5.94 4.65 1.85
C GLY A 206 -5.49 3.77 0.69
N SER A 207 -5.05 2.53 0.93
CA SER A 207 -4.65 1.62 -0.15
C SER A 207 -5.83 1.16 -1.02
N ASP A 208 -7.02 0.95 -0.43
CA ASP A 208 -8.24 0.68 -1.21
C ASP A 208 -8.61 1.90 -2.05
N TYR A 209 -8.44 3.10 -1.47
CA TYR A 209 -8.72 4.33 -2.17
C TYR A 209 -7.73 4.61 -3.32
N THR A 210 -6.44 4.36 -3.11
CA THR A 210 -5.41 4.36 -4.17
C THR A 210 -5.83 3.45 -5.32
N ALA A 211 -6.25 2.23 -5.03
CA ALA A 211 -6.67 1.27 -6.05
C ALA A 211 -7.94 1.72 -6.79
N ALA A 212 -8.91 2.31 -6.09
CA ALA A 212 -10.11 2.88 -6.69
C ALA A 212 -9.80 4.07 -7.62
N ILE A 213 -8.91 4.97 -7.21
CA ILE A 213 -8.46 6.11 -8.04
C ILE A 213 -7.82 5.61 -9.33
N ILE A 214 -6.89 4.64 -9.22
CA ILE A 214 -6.19 4.06 -10.37
C ILE A 214 -7.17 3.34 -11.30
N ALA A 215 -8.06 2.51 -10.74
CA ALA A 215 -9.06 1.77 -11.50
C ALA A 215 -9.99 2.72 -12.28
N ALA A 216 -10.47 3.78 -11.64
CA ALA A 216 -11.30 4.79 -12.28
C ALA A 216 -10.54 5.57 -13.37
N THR A 217 -9.27 5.91 -13.13
CA THR A 217 -8.45 6.71 -14.06
C THR A 217 -8.19 5.97 -15.37
N TYR A 218 -7.94 4.66 -15.31
CA TYR A 218 -7.62 3.84 -16.47
C TYR A 218 -8.82 3.05 -17.02
N ASP A 219 -10.04 3.34 -16.55
CA ASP A 219 -11.26 2.62 -16.93
C ASP A 219 -11.11 1.08 -16.80
N ALA A 220 -10.55 0.66 -15.66
CA ALA A 220 -10.27 -0.75 -15.40
C ALA A 220 -11.57 -1.55 -15.37
N SER A 221 -11.53 -2.73 -15.99
CA SER A 221 -12.70 -3.61 -16.11
C SER A 221 -13.18 -4.16 -14.75
N ILE A 222 -12.27 -4.30 -13.79
CA ILE A 222 -12.57 -4.72 -12.42
C ILE A 222 -11.51 -4.19 -11.45
N LEU A 223 -11.98 -3.83 -10.24
CA LEU A 223 -11.16 -3.64 -9.06
C LEU A 223 -11.41 -4.80 -8.10
N GLU A 224 -10.38 -5.58 -7.82
CA GLU A 224 -10.42 -6.68 -6.86
C GLU A 224 -9.73 -6.25 -5.56
N ILE A 225 -10.44 -6.37 -4.44
CA ILE A 225 -9.90 -6.11 -3.10
C ILE A 225 -9.65 -7.44 -2.41
N TRP A 226 -8.38 -7.82 -2.31
CA TRP A 226 -7.91 -9.04 -1.66
C TRP A 226 -7.62 -8.76 -0.18
N THR A 227 -8.36 -9.45 0.70
CA THR A 227 -8.31 -9.31 2.16
C THR A 227 -8.34 -10.68 2.85
N ASP A 228 -8.36 -10.71 4.19
CA ASP A 228 -8.36 -11.92 5.02
C ASP A 228 -9.77 -12.51 5.28
N VAL A 229 -10.81 -11.88 4.75
CA VAL A 229 -12.20 -12.35 4.77
C VAL A 229 -12.72 -12.59 3.35
N ASN A 230 -13.64 -13.54 3.20
CA ASN A 230 -14.24 -13.91 1.92
C ASN A 230 -15.29 -12.87 1.46
N GLY A 231 -14.92 -11.60 1.36
CA GLY A 231 -15.81 -10.50 0.96
C GLY A 231 -16.65 -9.93 2.10
N PHE A 232 -17.74 -9.24 1.74
CA PHE A 232 -18.66 -8.67 2.71
C PHE A 232 -19.44 -9.79 3.43
N MET A 233 -19.43 -9.74 4.75
CA MET A 233 -20.14 -10.69 5.60
C MET A 233 -21.41 -10.03 6.15
N THR A 234 -22.45 -10.82 6.41
CA THR A 234 -23.69 -10.30 7.02
C THR A 234 -23.52 -9.70 8.42
N ALA A 235 -22.43 -10.05 9.11
CA ALA A 235 -21.98 -9.51 10.39
C ALA A 235 -20.48 -9.80 10.55
N ASP A 236 -19.81 -9.20 11.55
CA ASP A 236 -18.39 -9.51 11.84
C ASP A 236 -18.25 -11.00 12.21
N PRO A 237 -17.56 -11.83 11.39
CA PRO A 237 -17.45 -13.27 11.64
C PRO A 237 -16.62 -13.61 12.88
N ARG A 238 -15.83 -12.66 13.40
CA ARG A 238 -15.08 -12.82 14.67
C ARG A 238 -15.98 -12.73 15.89
N ILE A 239 -17.15 -12.09 15.75
CA ILE A 239 -18.14 -11.91 16.81
C ILE A 239 -19.28 -12.92 16.62
N ILE A 240 -19.77 -13.07 15.39
CA ILE A 240 -20.90 -13.92 15.03
C ILE A 240 -20.44 -15.05 14.12
N SER A 241 -20.26 -16.24 14.68
CA SER A 241 -19.76 -17.42 13.95
C SER A 241 -20.67 -17.92 12.82
N ARG A 242 -21.94 -17.48 12.80
CA ARG A 242 -22.91 -17.80 11.74
C ARG A 242 -22.97 -16.74 10.62
N ALA A 243 -22.11 -15.73 10.66
CA ALA A 243 -22.03 -14.77 9.57
C ALA A 243 -21.65 -15.49 8.27
N TYR A 244 -22.31 -15.13 7.17
CA TYR A 244 -22.05 -15.69 5.85
C TYR A 244 -21.73 -14.59 4.85
N CYS A 245 -21.09 -14.96 3.75
CA CYS A 245 -20.72 -14.04 2.69
C CYS A 245 -21.97 -13.55 1.93
N ILE A 246 -22.00 -12.26 1.61
CA ILE A 246 -22.99 -11.65 0.75
C ILE A 246 -22.45 -11.69 -0.69
N ASP A 247 -23.08 -12.49 -1.54
CA ASP A 247 -22.61 -12.72 -2.92
C ASP A 247 -22.61 -11.46 -3.79
N ARG A 248 -23.59 -10.56 -3.56
CA ARG A 248 -23.76 -9.32 -4.33
C ARG A 248 -24.29 -8.20 -3.45
N LEU A 249 -23.66 -7.04 -3.59
CA LEU A 249 -24.10 -5.77 -2.99
C LEU A 249 -24.06 -4.69 -4.06
N SER A 250 -25.04 -3.80 -4.02
CA SER A 250 -24.96 -2.53 -4.72
C SER A 250 -23.92 -1.62 -4.05
N TYR A 251 -23.43 -0.62 -4.79
CA TYR A 251 -22.46 0.34 -4.26
C TYR A 251 -23.00 1.08 -3.03
N SER A 252 -24.28 1.48 -3.05
CA SER A 252 -24.91 2.17 -1.91
C SER A 252 -24.99 1.29 -0.67
N GLU A 253 -25.29 0.00 -0.81
CA GLU A 253 -25.33 -0.91 0.34
C GLU A 253 -23.93 -1.15 0.92
N ALA A 254 -22.92 -1.36 0.06
CA ALA A 254 -21.53 -1.53 0.50
C ALA A 254 -21.00 -0.26 1.19
N MET A 255 -21.37 0.93 0.70
CA MET A 255 -21.00 2.21 1.29
C MET A 255 -21.61 2.40 2.68
N GLU A 256 -22.90 2.12 2.84
CA GLU A 256 -23.59 2.18 4.15
C GLU A 256 -22.97 1.19 5.15
N LEU A 257 -22.74 -0.05 4.74
CA LEU A 257 -22.10 -1.05 5.60
C LEU A 257 -20.70 -0.61 6.05
N SER A 258 -19.89 -0.07 5.12
CA SER A 258 -18.56 0.43 5.42
C SER A 258 -18.59 1.63 6.37
N HIS A 259 -19.56 2.54 6.18
CA HIS A 259 -19.77 3.70 7.06
C HIS A 259 -20.09 3.27 8.50
N PHE A 260 -20.88 2.22 8.68
CA PHE A 260 -21.25 1.69 9.99
C PHE A 260 -20.29 0.65 10.57
N GLY A 261 -19.12 0.44 9.95
CA GLY A 261 -18.01 -0.29 10.56
C GLY A 261 -17.75 -1.68 10.00
N ALA A 262 -18.32 -2.06 8.86
CA ALA A 262 -17.81 -3.19 8.09
C ALA A 262 -16.37 -2.87 7.65
N ARG A 263 -15.40 -3.66 8.15
CA ARG A 263 -13.96 -3.53 7.91
C ARG A 263 -13.40 -4.85 7.44
#